data_AF-A0A3D2F4H6-F1
#
_entry.id   AF-A0A3D2F4H6-F1
#
_cell.length_a   1.000
_cell.length_b   1.000
_cell.length_c   1.000
_cell.angle_alpha   90.00
_cell.angle_beta   90.00
_cell.angle_gamma   90.00
#
_symmetry.space_group_name_H-M   'P 1'
#
loop_
_entity.id
_entity.type
_entity.pdbx_description
1 polymer ?
#
loop_
_entity_poly.entity_id
_entity_poly.type
_entity_poly.pdbx_seq_one_letter_code
_entity_poly.pdbx_strand_id
1 'polypeptide(L)' 'VRHPDNLLTVYANVTDVKVQKGDSVRRGQAIASLRTGDDAYVHFEVRNGFDSVDPLPFLQ' A
#
# COMPACT_ATOMS: atom_id res chain seq x y z
N VAL A 1 3.02 1.04 -3.68
CA VAL A 1 3.40 2.45 -3.94
C VAL A 1 4.89 2.60 -3.67
N ARG A 2 5.65 3.10 -4.63
CA ARG A 2 7.08 3.41 -4.43
C ARG A 2 7.21 4.79 -3.82
N HIS A 3 8.08 4.90 -2.82
CA HIS A 3 8.41 6.12 -2.11
C HIS A 3 9.90 6.45 -2.33
N PRO A 4 10.37 7.62 -1.87
CA PRO A 4 11.80 7.91 -1.80
C PRO A 4 12.59 6.84 -1.02
N ASP A 5 13.92 6.88 -1.13
CA ASP A 5 14.84 6.02 -0.38
C ASP A 5 14.61 4.51 -0.58
N ASN A 6 14.11 4.15 -1.76
CA ASN A 6 13.85 2.76 -2.18
C ASN A 6 12.80 2.03 -1.33
N LEU A 7 11.97 2.79 -0.58
CA LEU A 7 10.89 2.23 0.21
C LEU A 7 9.69 1.91 -0.68
N LEU A 8 9.09 0.75 -0.47
CA LEU A 8 7.91 0.29 -1.19
C LEU A 8 6.86 -0.15 -0.18
N THR A 9 5.63 0.36 -0.32
CA THR A 9 4.48 -0.18 0.40
C THR A 9 3.64 -1.07 -0.51
N VAL A 10 3.17 -2.19 0.01
CA VAL A 10 2.27 -3.12 -0.70
C VAL A 10 0.93 -3.14 0.02
N TYR A 11 -0.14 -3.11 -0.76
CA TYR A 11 -1.52 -3.22 -0.29
C TYR A 11 -2.16 -4.37 -1.05
N ALA A 12 -2.58 -5.42 -0.36
CA ALA A 12 -3.30 -6.53 -0.96
C ALA A 12 -4.69 -6.69 -0.34
N ASN A 13 -5.51 -7.53 -0.97
CA ASN A 13 -6.91 -7.75 -0.61
C ASN A 13 -7.81 -6.52 -0.83
N VAL A 14 -7.53 -5.76 -1.89
CA VAL A 14 -8.26 -4.55 -2.29
C VAL A 14 -9.01 -4.76 -3.61
N THR A 15 -10.03 -3.93 -3.84
CA THR A 15 -10.83 -3.83 -5.08
C THR A 15 -10.83 -2.38 -5.59
N ASP A 16 -11.46 -2.13 -6.73
CA ASP A 16 -11.66 -0.79 -7.32
C ASP A 16 -10.38 0.06 -7.35
N VAL A 17 -9.29 -0.49 -7.90
CA VAL A 17 -8.02 0.23 -7.99
C VAL A 17 -8.20 1.50 -8.83
N LYS A 18 -7.96 2.66 -8.20
CA LYS A 18 -8.23 4.01 -8.75
C LYS A 18 -7.01 4.67 -9.40
N VAL A 19 -5.89 3.97 -9.44
CA VAL A 19 -4.60 4.46 -9.94
C VAL A 19 -3.99 3.47 -10.92
N GLN A 20 -3.14 3.95 -11.81
CA GLN A 20 -2.43 3.16 -12.79
C GLN A 20 -0.92 3.17 -12.53
N LYS A 21 -0.22 2.22 -13.15
CA LYS A 21 1.24 2.17 -13.07
C LYS A 21 1.83 3.45 -13.67
N GLY A 22 2.65 4.14 -12.88
CA GLY A 22 3.28 5.40 -13.28
C GLY A 22 2.60 6.64 -12.70
N ASP A 23 1.40 6.50 -12.15
CA ASP A 23 0.71 7.62 -11.51
C ASP A 23 1.45 8.10 -10.27
N SER A 24 1.54 9.42 -10.14
CA SER A 24 1.98 10.06 -8.90
C SER A 24 0.80 10.17 -7.93
N VAL A 25 0.98 9.70 -6.70
CA VAL A 25 -0.04 9.74 -5.64
C VAL A 25 0.44 10.58 -4.47
N ARG A 26 -0.49 11.18 -3.73
CA ARG A 26 -0.19 11.99 -2.53
C ARG A 26 -0.63 11.27 -1.25
N ARG A 27 -0.02 11.59 -0.11
CA ARG A 27 -0.47 11.07 1.21
C ARG A 27 -1.95 11.41 1.40
N GLY A 28 -2.74 10.41 1.82
CA GLY A 28 -4.19 10.54 2.01
C GLY A 28 -5.03 10.40 0.73
N GLN A 29 -4.43 10.29 -0.45
CA GLN A 29 -5.16 10.01 -1.69
C GLN A 29 -5.73 8.58 -1.66
N ALA A 30 -7.02 8.44 -1.96
CA ALA A 30 -7.63 7.12 -2.14
C ALA A 30 -7.10 6.46 -3.42
N ILE A 31 -6.50 5.27 -3.28
CA ILE A 31 -5.90 4.52 -4.40
C ILE A 31 -6.62 3.22 -4.74
N ALA A 32 -7.43 2.69 -3.81
CA ALA A 32 -8.24 1.49 -3.96
C ALA A 32 -9.32 1.47 -2.87
N SER A 33 -10.22 0.48 -2.92
CA SER A 33 -11.23 0.19 -1.90
C SER A 33 -10.93 -1.15 -1.21
N LEU A 34 -11.36 -1.32 0.04
CA LEU A 34 -11.32 -2.64 0.68
C LEU A 34 -12.43 -3.52 0.09
N ARG A 35 -12.16 -4.83 -0.04
CA ARG A 35 -13.22 -5.78 -0.42
C ARG A 35 -14.33 -5.85 0.63
N THR A 36 -15.51 -6.32 0.25
CA THR A 36 -16.62 -6.57 1.18
C THR A 36 -16.59 -8.01 1.73
N GLY A 37 -17.37 -8.27 2.79
CA GLY A 37 -17.50 -9.59 3.42
C GLY A 37 -16.77 -9.71 4.75
N ASP A 38 -16.94 -10.85 5.43
CA ASP A 38 -16.46 -11.05 6.81
C ASP A 38 -14.92 -11.09 6.92
N ASP A 39 -14.24 -11.46 5.83
CA ASP A 39 -12.78 -11.47 5.73
C ASP A 39 -12.22 -10.19 5.07
N ALA A 40 -12.87 -9.05 5.30
CA ALA A 40 -12.44 -7.75 4.79
C ALA A 40 -11.34 -7.14 5.67
N TYR A 41 -10.09 -7.45 5.35
CA TYR A 41 -8.91 -6.82 5.95
C TYR A 41 -7.88 -6.48 4.88
N VAL A 42 -7.11 -5.42 5.09
CA VAL A 42 -6.00 -5.08 4.21
C VAL A 42 -4.74 -5.83 4.66
N HIS A 43 -4.05 -6.47 3.72
CA HIS A 43 -2.66 -6.86 3.96
C HIS A 43 -1.78 -5.66 3.61
N PHE A 44 -1.03 -5.17 4.60
CA PHE A 44 -0.11 -4.06 4.46
C PHE A 44 1.32 -4.52 4.73
N GLU A 45 2.21 -4.20 3.81
CA GLU A 45 3.63 -4.52 3.92
C GLU A 45 4.49 -3.30 3.57
N VAL A 46 5.60 -3.16 4.28
CA VAL A 46 6.68 -2.23 3.93
C VAL A 46 7.90 -3.04 3.51
N ARG A 47 8.50 -2.65 2.39
CA ARG A 47 9.73 -3.24 1.86
C ARG A 47 10.79 -2.15 1.71
N ASN A 48 12.01 -2.45 2.13
CA ASN A 48 13.19 -1.63 1.88
C ASN A 48 14.04 -2.34 0.81
N GLY A 49 13.93 -1.89 -0.44
CA GLY A 49 14.47 -2.64 -1.58
C GLY A 49 13.80 -4.01 -1.74
N PHE A 50 14.56 -5.08 -1.49
CA PHE A 50 14.06 -6.46 -1.61
C PHE A 50 13.58 -7.04 -0.27
N ASP A 51 13.95 -6.41 0.84
CA ASP A 51 13.69 -6.92 2.19
C ASP A 51 12.33 -6.45 2.70
N SER A 52 11.54 -7.37 3.25
CA SER A 52 10.30 -7.07 3.96
C SER A 52 10.64 -6.72 5.41
N VAL A 53 10.12 -5.59 5.91
CA VAL A 53 10.45 -5.05 7.24
C VAL A 53 9.19 -4.81 8.07
N ASP A 54 9.34 -4.63 9.39
CA ASP A 54 8.23 -4.26 10.27
C ASP A 54 7.59 -2.95 9.79
N PRO A 55 6.29 -2.94 9.47
CA PRO A 55 5.61 -1.74 8.99
C PRO A 55 5.33 -0.70 10.08
N LEU A 56 5.25 -1.08 11.36
CA LEU A 56 4.79 -0.20 12.44
C LEU A 56 5.60 1.09 12.59
N PRO A 57 6.95 1.09 12.46
CA PRO A 57 7.74 2.32 12.54
C PRO A 57 7.41 3.37 11.46
N PHE A 58 6.71 3.00 10.38
CA PHE A 58 6.43 3.86 9.23
C PHE A 58 5.01 4.47 9.23
N LEU A 59 4.16 4.13 10.20
CA LEU A 59 2.72 4.44 10.19
C LEU A 59 2.32 5.76 10.89
N GLN A 60 3.24 6.70 11.04
CA GLN A 60 2.96 7.99 11.69
C GLN A 60 2.12 8.96 10.81
#